data_AF-A0A1Y0GAJ9-F1
#
_entry.id   AF-A0A1Y0GAJ9-F1
#
_cell.length_a   1.000
_cell.length_b   1.000
_cell.length_c   1.000
_cell.angle_alpha   90.00
_cell.angle_beta   90.00
_cell.angle_gamma   90.00
#
_symmetry.space_group_name_H-M   'P 1'
#
loop_
_entity.id
_entity.type
_entity.pdbx_description
1 polymer ?
#
loop_
_entity_poly.entity_id
_entity_poly.type
_entity_poly.pdbx_seq_one_letter_code
_entity_poly.pdbx_strand_id
1 'polypeptide(L)'
;MDNVARLIAASARRSGKKIYLVSEGNGAALALTAAAALHDDRRDLRGAILLSPNLYVATPEPGEDARYLPVTTATHLPLAILQPELSPWRWHLDQLQTLLSRGGASVAIKLLPKVRDRFYFRDDALPAEQALAPSLPQLIINAYKQLGGKQP
;
A
#
# COMPACT_ATOMS: atom_id res chain seq x y z
N MET A 1 -4.01 -15.13 -9.50
CA MET A 1 -3.09 -13.98 -9.63
C MET A 1 -3.12 -13.36 -11.03
N ASP A 2 -3.31 -14.15 -12.09
CA ASP A 2 -3.33 -13.70 -13.49
C ASP A 2 -4.30 -12.51 -13.79
N ASN A 3 -5.50 -12.52 -13.21
CA ASN A 3 -6.52 -11.50 -13.50
C ASN A 3 -6.12 -10.06 -13.11
N VAL A 4 -5.39 -9.87 -12.00
CA VAL A 4 -4.98 -8.52 -11.55
C VAL A 4 -3.86 -7.99 -12.42
N ALA A 5 -2.87 -8.83 -12.76
CA ALA A 5 -1.80 -8.44 -13.68
C ALA A 5 -2.36 -8.09 -15.06
N ARG A 6 -3.30 -8.90 -15.58
CA ARG A 6 -4.01 -8.62 -16.84
C ARG A 6 -4.79 -7.32 -16.81
N LEU A 7 -5.47 -7.01 -15.70
CA LEU A 7 -6.17 -5.74 -15.53
C LEU A 7 -5.20 -4.56 -15.59
N ILE A 8 -4.09 -4.62 -14.86
CA ILE A 8 -3.08 -3.55 -14.86
C ILE A 8 -2.51 -3.34 -16.27
N ALA A 9 -2.13 -4.42 -16.96
CA ALA A 9 -1.60 -4.35 -18.32
C ALA A 9 -2.64 -3.79 -19.32
N ALA A 10 -3.90 -4.21 -19.23
CA ALA A 10 -4.97 -3.71 -20.08
C ALA A 10 -5.24 -2.21 -19.85
N SER A 11 -5.21 -1.76 -18.60
CA SER A 11 -5.33 -0.34 -18.25
C SER A 11 -4.19 0.50 -18.80
N ALA A 12 -2.95 -0.02 -18.76
CA ALA A 12 -1.77 0.68 -19.29
C ALA A 12 -1.93 0.91 -20.80
N ARG A 13 -2.14 -0.19 -21.53
CA ARG A 13 -2.26 -0.20 -23.00
C ARG A 13 -3.40 0.67 -23.51
N ARG A 14 -4.54 0.69 -22.81
CA ARG A 14 -5.75 1.42 -23.28
C ARG A 14 -5.69 2.91 -22.98
N SER A 15 -5.02 3.32 -21.91
CA SER A 15 -5.09 4.72 -21.45
C SER A 15 -3.91 5.57 -21.91
N GLY A 16 -2.72 4.99 -22.08
CA GLY A 16 -1.47 5.75 -22.23
C GLY A 16 -1.16 6.66 -21.03
N LYS A 17 -1.83 6.43 -19.89
CA LYS A 17 -1.70 7.25 -18.67
C LYS A 17 -0.79 6.56 -17.68
N LYS A 18 -0.17 7.37 -16.83
CA LYS A 18 0.48 6.92 -15.60
C LYS A 18 -0.55 6.23 -14.69
N ILE A 19 -0.27 5.01 -14.29
CA ILE A 19 -1.10 4.18 -13.41
C ILE A 19 -0.50 4.16 -12.01
N TYR A 20 -1.37 4.25 -11.02
CA TYR A 20 -1.05 4.04 -9.61
C TYR A 20 -2.02 3.01 -9.05
N LEU A 21 -1.50 2.08 -8.26
CA LEU A 21 -2.34 1.11 -7.56
C LEU A 21 -2.83 1.72 -6.24
N VAL A 22 -4.07 1.41 -5.87
CA VAL A 22 -4.61 1.72 -4.54
C VAL A 22 -5.19 0.44 -3.98
N SER A 23 -4.76 0.05 -2.78
CA SER A 23 -5.25 -1.18 -2.14
C SER A 23 -5.26 -1.04 -0.63
N GLU A 24 -6.16 -1.78 0.02
CA GLU A 24 -6.25 -1.86 1.48
C GLU A 24 -5.97 -3.30 1.96
N GLY A 25 -5.38 -3.40 3.16
CA GLY A 25 -5.26 -4.66 3.89
C GLY A 25 -4.61 -5.78 3.08
N ASN A 26 -5.29 -6.93 3.01
CA ASN A 26 -4.83 -8.13 2.28
C ASN A 26 -4.72 -7.91 0.76
N GLY A 27 -5.42 -6.90 0.22
CA GLY A 27 -5.35 -6.56 -1.20
C GLY A 27 -3.95 -6.07 -1.62
N ALA A 28 -3.17 -5.53 -0.68
CA ALA A 28 -1.82 -5.03 -0.94
C ALA A 28 -0.88 -6.14 -1.43
N ALA A 29 -0.91 -7.31 -0.80
CA ALA A 29 -0.10 -8.45 -1.21
C ALA A 29 -0.38 -8.85 -2.66
N LEU A 30 -1.67 -8.94 -3.02
CA LEU A 30 -2.10 -9.29 -4.37
C LEU A 30 -1.69 -8.22 -5.40
N ALA A 31 -1.91 -6.95 -5.09
CA ALA A 31 -1.59 -5.82 -5.96
C ALA A 31 -0.09 -5.74 -6.25
N LEU A 32 0.75 -5.84 -5.21
CA LEU A 32 2.20 -5.79 -5.37
C LEU A 32 2.75 -7.04 -6.08
N THR A 33 2.18 -8.22 -5.82
CA THR A 33 2.63 -9.46 -6.49
C THR A 33 2.31 -9.41 -7.98
N ALA A 34 1.09 -8.96 -8.33
CA ALA A 34 0.71 -8.75 -9.71
C ALA A 34 1.60 -7.71 -10.41
N ALA A 35 1.92 -6.61 -9.72
CA ALA A 35 2.82 -5.58 -10.25
C ALA A 35 4.25 -6.09 -10.47
N ALA A 36 4.78 -6.91 -9.54
CA ALA A 36 6.12 -7.48 -9.66
C ALA A 36 6.25 -8.46 -10.83
N ALA A 37 5.15 -9.17 -11.18
CA ALA A 37 5.10 -10.13 -12.28
C ALA A 37 4.97 -9.51 -13.67
N LEU A 38 4.61 -8.22 -13.78
CA LEU A 38 4.63 -7.52 -15.05
C LEU A 38 6.07 -7.31 -15.47
N HIS A 39 6.47 -7.67 -16.70
CA HIS A 39 7.82 -7.42 -17.20
C HIS A 39 7.86 -6.15 -18.06
N ASP A 40 7.25 -6.19 -19.24
CA ASP A 40 7.31 -5.10 -20.24
C ASP A 40 6.24 -4.01 -20.06
N ASP A 41 5.06 -4.37 -19.55
CA ASP A 41 3.92 -3.45 -19.36
C ASP A 41 4.03 -2.58 -18.08
N ARG A 42 5.20 -2.57 -17.41
CA ARG A 42 5.43 -1.78 -16.18
C ARG A 42 5.72 -0.31 -16.42
N ARG A 43 6.01 0.11 -17.66
CA ARG A 43 6.48 1.49 -17.95
C ARG A 43 5.51 2.55 -17.46
N ASP A 44 4.21 2.25 -17.51
CA ASP A 44 3.16 3.16 -17.09
C ASP A 44 2.80 3.02 -15.61
N LEU A 45 3.24 1.97 -14.93
CA LEU A 45 2.99 1.76 -13.50
C LEU A 45 3.99 2.57 -12.66
N ARG A 46 3.50 3.62 -12.01
CA ARG A 46 4.34 4.64 -11.36
C ARG A 46 4.46 4.52 -9.84
N GLY A 47 3.61 3.72 -9.20
CA GLY A 47 3.67 3.50 -7.76
C GLY A 47 2.40 2.87 -7.19
N ALA A 48 2.38 2.71 -5.87
CA ALA A 48 1.21 2.21 -5.15
C ALA A 48 0.95 2.99 -3.86
N ILE A 49 -0.33 3.20 -3.57
CA ILE A 49 -0.84 3.81 -2.34
C ILE A 49 -1.52 2.69 -1.55
N LEU A 50 -0.97 2.37 -0.39
CA LEU A 50 -1.38 1.23 0.41
C LEU A 50 -2.02 1.72 1.71
N LEU A 51 -3.26 1.31 1.98
CA LEU A 51 -3.96 1.61 3.23
C LEU A 51 -3.80 0.40 4.14
N SER A 52 -3.18 0.59 5.32
CA SER A 52 -2.98 -0.48 6.32
C SER A 52 -2.58 -1.84 5.70
N PRO A 53 -1.50 -1.90 4.88
CA PRO A 53 -1.20 -3.10 4.09
C PRO A 53 -0.90 -4.29 4.98
N ASN A 54 -1.53 -5.43 4.67
CA ASN A 54 -1.15 -6.72 5.22
C ASN A 54 -0.24 -7.43 4.21
N LEU A 55 1.03 -7.56 4.58
CA LEU A 55 2.07 -8.21 3.77
C LEU A 55 2.73 -9.37 4.51
N TYR A 56 2.02 -9.94 5.49
CA TYR A 56 2.51 -11.08 6.28
C TYR A 56 2.18 -12.42 5.61
N VAL A 57 3.03 -13.42 5.85
CA VAL A 57 2.75 -14.81 5.48
C VAL A 57 1.56 -15.33 6.29
N ALA A 58 1.51 -14.96 7.57
CA ALA A 58 0.43 -15.21 8.50
C ALA A 58 0.40 -14.07 9.52
N THR A 59 -0.74 -13.82 10.15
CA THR A 59 -0.84 -12.87 11.27
C THR A 59 0.15 -13.28 12.37
N PRO A 60 1.07 -12.40 12.79
CA PRO A 60 1.96 -12.70 13.90
C PRO A 60 1.18 -12.77 15.21
N GLU A 61 1.51 -13.75 16.05
CA GLU A 61 1.00 -13.80 17.41
C GLU A 61 1.63 -12.68 18.26
N PRO A 62 0.97 -12.21 19.34
CA PRO A 62 1.52 -11.20 20.22
C PRO A 62 2.90 -11.59 20.76
N GLY A 63 3.90 -10.76 20.48
CA GLY A 63 5.29 -10.98 20.92
C GLY A 63 6.15 -11.80 19.96
N GLU A 64 5.60 -12.30 18.85
CA GLU A 64 6.38 -12.98 17.81
C GLU A 64 6.89 -12.02 16.73
N ASP A 65 7.98 -12.43 16.09
CA ASP A 65 8.50 -11.75 14.90
C ASP A 65 7.57 -11.96 13.70
N ALA A 66 7.29 -10.87 12.98
CA ALA A 66 6.53 -10.93 11.75
C ALA A 66 7.30 -11.61 10.62
N ARG A 67 6.65 -12.57 9.95
CA ARG A 67 7.13 -13.16 8.68
C ARG A 67 6.42 -12.50 7.51
N TYR A 68 7.19 -12.00 6.55
CA TYR A 68 6.67 -11.24 5.42
C TYR A 68 6.65 -12.05 4.13
N LEU A 69 5.69 -11.73 3.26
CA LEU A 69 5.60 -12.30 1.93
C LEU A 69 6.82 -11.92 1.08
N PRO A 70 7.27 -12.79 0.16
CA PRO A 70 8.42 -12.51 -0.71
C PRO A 70 8.31 -11.21 -1.52
N VAL A 71 7.08 -10.76 -1.78
CA VAL A 71 6.82 -9.50 -2.49
C VAL A 71 7.42 -8.28 -1.78
N THR A 72 7.62 -8.35 -0.46
CA THR A 72 8.22 -7.26 0.32
C THR A 72 9.67 -6.99 -0.05
N THR A 73 10.37 -7.94 -0.66
CA THR A 73 11.75 -7.76 -1.15
C THR A 73 11.86 -7.81 -2.68
N ALA A 74 10.74 -7.97 -3.39
CA ALA A 74 10.69 -8.09 -4.85
C ALA A 74 10.03 -6.88 -5.55
N THR A 75 9.57 -5.89 -4.78
CA THR A 75 8.93 -4.68 -5.33
C THR A 75 9.90 -3.52 -5.42
N HIS A 76 9.97 -2.89 -6.59
CA HIS A 76 10.78 -1.69 -6.84
C HIS A 76 9.90 -0.43 -7.01
N LEU A 77 8.58 -0.56 -6.84
CA LEU A 77 7.65 0.56 -7.02
C LEU A 77 7.82 1.59 -5.90
N PRO A 78 7.70 2.90 -6.19
CA PRO A 78 7.46 3.90 -5.16
C PRO A 78 6.16 3.58 -4.39
N LEU A 79 6.24 3.56 -3.06
CA LEU A 79 5.12 3.22 -2.18
C LEU A 79 4.78 4.36 -1.23
N ALA A 80 3.50 4.66 -1.10
CA ALA A 80 2.96 5.53 -0.07
C ALA A 80 2.04 4.70 0.83
N ILE A 81 2.38 4.58 2.11
CA ILE A 81 1.61 3.80 3.08
C ILE A 81 0.85 4.77 3.98
N LEU A 82 -0.47 4.65 3.99
CA LEU A 82 -1.35 5.31 4.94
C LEU A 82 -1.66 4.31 6.06
N GLN A 83 -1.03 4.51 7.22
CA GLN A 83 -1.08 3.56 8.33
C GLN A 83 -1.86 4.12 9.51
N PRO A 84 -3.04 3.56 9.84
CA PRO A 84 -3.73 3.84 11.09
C PRO A 84 -2.84 3.57 12.31
N GLU A 85 -2.84 4.52 13.24
CA GLU A 85 -2.05 4.45 14.48
C GLU A 85 -2.53 3.33 15.40
N LEU A 86 -3.84 3.05 15.42
CA LEU A 86 -4.45 1.99 16.24
C LEU A 86 -4.54 0.65 15.49
N SER A 87 -3.80 0.49 14.40
CA SER A 87 -3.68 -0.78 13.70
C SER A 87 -2.84 -1.76 14.49
N PRO A 88 -3.18 -3.07 14.52
CA PRO A 88 -2.29 -4.08 15.07
C PRO A 88 -0.95 -4.16 14.32
N TRP A 89 -0.90 -3.72 13.06
CA TRP A 89 0.30 -3.75 12.23
C TRP A 89 1.28 -2.61 12.51
N ARG A 90 0.89 -1.62 13.32
CA ARG A 90 1.68 -0.41 13.60
C ARG A 90 3.09 -0.71 14.13
N TRP A 91 3.23 -1.76 14.93
CA TRP A 91 4.50 -2.14 15.57
C TRP A 91 5.52 -2.75 14.61
N HIS A 92 5.05 -3.27 13.48
CA HIS A 92 5.86 -3.96 12.48
C HIS A 92 6.25 -3.06 11.29
N LEU A 93 5.93 -1.76 11.36
CA LEU A 93 6.18 -0.83 10.26
C LEU A 93 7.65 -0.63 9.93
N ASP A 94 8.52 -0.55 10.94
CA ASP A 94 9.94 -0.25 10.71
C ASP A 94 10.62 -1.42 9.99
N GLN A 95 10.27 -2.65 10.37
CA GLN A 95 10.73 -3.86 9.70
C GLN A 95 10.15 -3.96 8.28
N LEU A 96 8.86 -3.66 8.09
CA LEU A 96 8.23 -3.63 6.78
C LEU A 96 8.91 -2.60 5.86
N GLN A 97 9.13 -1.38 6.35
CA GLN A 97 9.82 -0.33 5.60
C GLN A 97 11.23 -0.77 5.20
N THR A 98 11.96 -1.40 6.13
CA THR A 98 13.30 -1.93 5.88
C THR A 98 13.30 -2.98 4.76
N LEU A 99 12.37 -3.94 4.79
CA LEU A 99 12.28 -4.98 3.76
C LEU A 99 11.94 -4.41 2.39
N LEU A 100 10.92 -3.53 2.32
CA LEU A 100 10.52 -2.85 1.09
C LEU A 100 11.66 -2.01 0.51
N SER A 101 12.41 -1.31 1.37
CA SER A 101 13.54 -0.47 0.95
C SER A 101 14.73 -1.32 0.48
N ARG A 102 14.98 -2.46 1.14
CA ARG A 102 15.98 -3.46 0.69
C ARG A 102 15.62 -4.05 -0.67
N GLY A 103 14.33 -4.24 -0.95
CA GLY A 103 13.83 -4.61 -2.27
C GLY A 103 14.00 -3.51 -3.32
N GLY A 104 14.35 -2.27 -2.95
CA GLY A 104 14.54 -1.16 -3.88
C GLY A 104 13.35 -0.21 -4.00
N ALA A 105 12.29 -0.40 -3.22
CA ALA A 105 11.16 0.55 -3.18
C ALA A 105 11.51 1.81 -2.38
N SER A 106 11.19 3.00 -2.92
CA SER A 106 11.12 4.22 -2.09
C SER A 106 9.80 4.22 -1.33
N VAL A 107 9.87 4.14 0.00
CA VAL A 107 8.68 4.07 0.87
C VAL A 107 8.47 5.37 1.64
N ALA A 108 7.27 5.96 1.51
CA ALA A 108 6.79 7.05 2.35
C ALA A 108 5.67 6.52 3.25
N ILE A 109 5.75 6.74 4.56
CA ILE A 109 4.74 6.31 5.53
C ILE A 109 4.09 7.52 6.17
N LYS A 110 2.76 7.54 6.21
CA LYS A 110 1.97 8.52 6.95
C LYS A 110 1.15 7.80 8.01
N LEU A 111 1.42 8.12 9.26
CA LEU A 111 0.57 7.68 10.36
C LEU A 111 -0.73 8.49 10.39
N LEU A 112 -1.85 7.79 10.60
CA LEU A 112 -3.17 8.39 10.77
C LEU A 112 -3.56 8.29 12.25
N PRO A 113 -3.58 9.42 12.98
CA PRO A 113 -3.69 9.39 14.44
C PRO A 113 -5.08 8.95 14.90
N LYS A 114 -5.12 8.21 16.01
CA LYS A 114 -6.36 7.84 16.74
C LYS A 114 -7.40 7.05 15.95
N VAL A 115 -7.04 6.48 14.80
CA VAL A 115 -7.94 5.68 13.97
C VAL A 115 -7.48 4.24 13.85
N ARG A 116 -8.43 3.31 13.66
CA ARG A 116 -8.16 1.90 13.39
C ARG A 116 -8.11 1.63 11.88
N ASP A 117 -7.74 0.40 11.53
CA ASP A 117 -7.90 -0.09 10.16
C ASP A 117 -9.35 0.01 9.69
N ARG A 118 -9.51 0.26 8.39
CA ARG A 118 -10.82 0.46 7.75
C ARG A 118 -11.65 1.59 8.36
N PHE A 119 -11.03 2.62 8.96
CA PHE A 119 -11.70 3.77 9.61
C PHE A 119 -12.84 4.43 8.81
N TYR A 120 -12.80 4.32 7.48
CA TYR A 120 -13.79 4.87 6.55
C TYR A 120 -15.02 3.97 6.33
N PHE A 121 -15.04 2.78 6.92
CA PHE A 121 -16.06 1.74 6.68
C PHE A 121 -16.30 0.94 7.98
N ARG A 122 -16.64 1.65 9.06
CA ARG A 122 -16.97 1.02 10.35
C ARG A 122 -18.32 1.51 10.83
N ASP A 123 -19.19 0.57 11.19
CA ASP A 123 -20.49 0.89 11.82
C ASP A 123 -20.29 1.40 13.25
N ASP A 124 -19.23 0.95 13.93
CA ASP A 124 -18.81 1.34 15.28
C ASP A 124 -17.73 2.43 15.27
N ALA A 125 -17.77 3.36 14.31
CA ALA A 125 -16.72 4.34 14.10
C ALA A 125 -16.49 5.23 15.34
N LEU A 126 -15.23 5.32 15.78
CA LEU A 126 -14.80 6.25 16.83
C LEU A 126 -14.95 7.70 16.34
N PRO A 127 -15.04 8.70 17.25
CA PRO A 127 -15.13 10.11 16.85
C PRO A 127 -14.00 10.57 15.90
N ALA A 128 -12.78 10.09 16.12
CA ALA A 128 -11.64 10.40 15.25
C ALA A 128 -11.79 9.77 13.85
N GLU A 129 -12.41 8.59 13.75
CA GLU A 129 -12.65 7.89 12.49
C GLU A 129 -13.75 8.61 11.69
N GLN A 130 -14.83 9.01 12.35
CA GLN A 130 -15.90 9.83 11.75
C GLN A 130 -15.37 11.16 11.21
N ALA A 131 -14.46 11.80 11.94
CA ALA A 131 -13.84 13.05 11.52
C ALA A 131 -12.85 12.88 10.34
N LEU A 132 -12.10 11.77 10.31
CA LEU A 132 -11.07 11.54 9.29
C LEU A 132 -11.63 10.91 8.00
N ALA A 133 -12.66 10.06 8.09
CA ALA A 133 -13.23 9.34 6.95
C ALA A 133 -13.55 10.21 5.73
N PRO A 134 -14.19 11.39 5.86
CA PRO A 134 -14.46 12.29 4.73
C PRO A 134 -13.19 12.79 4.03
N SER A 135 -12.05 12.80 4.72
CA SER A 135 -10.76 13.25 4.18
C SER A 135 -10.00 12.15 3.42
N LEU A 136 -10.49 10.90 3.40
CA LEU A 136 -9.79 9.79 2.74
C LEU A 136 -9.44 10.08 1.26
N PRO A 137 -10.34 10.61 0.42
CA PRO A 137 -10.00 10.96 -0.95
C PRO A 137 -8.81 11.93 -1.03
N GLN A 138 -8.78 12.94 -0.15
CA GLN A 138 -7.67 13.91 -0.12
C GLN A 138 -6.38 13.28 0.41
N LEU A 139 -6.44 12.35 1.36
CA LEU A 139 -5.27 11.58 1.81
C LEU A 139 -4.65 10.78 0.67
N ILE A 140 -5.48 10.13 -0.16
CA ILE A 140 -5.03 9.39 -1.35
C ILE A 140 -4.41 10.35 -2.38
N ILE A 141 -5.05 11.50 -2.67
CA ILE A 141 -4.50 12.51 -3.59
C ILE A 141 -3.14 13.03 -3.10
N ASN A 142 -3.00 13.27 -1.79
CA ASN A 142 -1.74 13.73 -1.22
C ASN A 142 -0.65 12.65 -1.32
N ALA A 143 -0.98 11.39 -1.05
CA ALA A 143 -0.08 10.26 -1.23
C ALA A 143 0.37 10.13 -2.70
N TYR A 144 -0.57 10.24 -3.65
CA TYR A 144 -0.26 10.27 -5.08
C TYR A 144 0.73 11.40 -5.44
N LYS A 145 0.50 12.62 -4.95
CA LYS A 145 1.41 13.76 -5.20
C LYS A 145 2.82 13.51 -4.64
N GLN A 146 2.92 12.88 -3.48
CA GLN A 146 4.22 12.50 -2.90
C GLN A 146 4.98 11.49 -3.76
N LEU A 147 4.27 10.56 -4.42
CA LEU A 147 4.89 9.61 -5.36
C LEU A 147 5.31 10.29 -6.67
N GLY A 148 4.51 11.24 -7.16
CA GLY A 148 4.77 11.96 -8.41
C GLY A 148 5.85 13.05 -8.31
N GLY A 149 6.15 13.54 -7.10
CA GLY A 149 7.08 14.65 -6.86
C GLY A 149 8.56 14.26 -6.71
N LYS A 150 8.90 12.96 -6.73
CA LYS A 150 10.28 12.49 -6.79
C LYS A 150 10.64 12.12 -8.25
N GLN A 151 10.87 13.12 -9.08
CA GLN A 151 11.74 12.94 -10.25
C GLN A 151 13.16 13.33 -9.82
N PRO A 152 14.19 12.53 -10.13
CA PRO A 152 15.56 13.06 -10.12
C PRO A 152 15.70 14.22 -11.10
#